data_AF-A0A2D8KCV9-F1
#
_entry.id   AF-A0A2D8KCV9-F1
#
_cell.length_a   1.000
_cell.length_b   1.000
_cell.length_c   1.000
_cell.angle_alpha   90.00
_cell.angle_beta   90.00
_cell.angle_gamma   90.00
#
_symmetry.space_group_name_H-M   'P 1'
#
loop_
_entity.id
_entity.type
_entity.pdbx_description
1 polymer ?
#
loop_
_entity_poly.entity_id
_entity_poly.type
_entity_poly.pdbx_seq_one_letter_code
_entity_poly.pdbx_strand_id
1 'polypeptide(L)'
;MISDWHPLVIHFPIALISTSVAFDYLFYFTKRQDISSASWWTMFAGLISSLAAIASGIIDDSLIGHLGSVWPIWYNHGAMQIIAVIGFALLFYFKTSQEELYKKYTIFYLLSAAILVVILFYGAHLGAQLSGRI
;
A
#
# COMPACT_ATOMS: atom_id res chain seq x y z
N MET A 1 0.19 25.01 2.44
CA MET A 1 -0.65 25.01 3.66
C MET A 1 -1.67 23.87 3.76
N ILE A 2 -2.17 23.29 2.65
CA ILE A 2 -2.83 21.96 2.64
C ILE A 2 -2.11 21.00 1.68
N SER A 3 -1.60 21.51 0.56
CA SER A 3 -0.67 20.81 -0.36
C SER A 3 0.49 20.08 0.35
N ASP A 4 1.06 20.73 1.37
CA ASP A 4 2.24 20.20 2.09
C ASP A 4 1.92 19.00 2.99
N TRP A 5 0.64 18.64 3.15
CA TRP A 5 0.23 17.52 3.99
C TRP A 5 0.51 16.19 3.33
N HIS A 6 0.40 16.10 2.00
CA HIS A 6 0.56 14.84 1.29
C HIS A 6 1.91 14.17 1.60
N PRO A 7 3.07 14.86 1.49
CA PRO A 7 4.36 14.30 1.87
C PRO A 7 4.48 13.87 3.34
N LEU A 8 3.68 14.45 4.25
CA LEU A 8 3.67 14.05 5.66
C LEU A 8 2.91 12.74 5.89
N VAL A 9 1.82 12.52 5.14
CA VAL A 9 0.92 11.39 5.37
C VAL A 9 1.25 10.15 4.53
N ILE A 10 1.96 10.29 3.40
CA ILE A 10 2.28 9.14 2.53
C ILE A 10 3.17 8.07 3.20
N HIS A 11 3.95 8.43 4.22
CA HIS A 11 4.85 7.49 4.86
C HIS A 11 4.12 6.42 5.68
N PHE A 12 2.94 6.75 6.23
CA PHE A 12 2.13 5.82 7.01
C PHE A 12 1.69 4.59 6.20
N PRO A 13 0.97 4.71 5.08
CA PRO A 13 0.54 3.54 4.33
C PRO A 13 1.73 2.74 3.78
N ILE A 14 2.80 3.41 3.33
CA ILE A 14 4.01 2.74 2.81
C ILE A 14 4.63 1.86 3.89
N ALA A 15 4.87 2.41 5.09
CA ALA A 15 5.49 1.68 6.19
C ALA A 15 4.57 0.61 6.78
N LEU A 16 3.30 0.94 7.03
CA LEU A 16 2.35 0.03 7.68
C LEU A 16 2.03 -1.18 6.79
N ILE A 17 1.72 -0.96 5.50
CA ILE A 17 1.38 -2.07 4.59
C ILE A 17 2.59 -2.99 4.39
N SER A 18 3.77 -2.44 4.12
CA SER A 18 4.98 -3.26 3.95
C SER A 18 5.36 -4.02 5.24
N THR A 19 5.21 -3.39 6.40
CA THR A 19 5.44 -4.05 7.70
C THR A 19 4.41 -5.16 7.96
N SER A 20 3.15 -4.95 7.60
CA SER A 20 2.11 -5.98 7.71
C SER A 20 2.44 -7.23 6.89
N VAL A 21 2.94 -7.03 5.66
CA VAL A 21 3.40 -8.14 4.81
C VAL A 21 4.61 -8.82 5.44
N ALA A 22 5.56 -8.08 5.99
CA ALA A 22 6.69 -8.67 6.73
C ALA A 22 6.22 -9.55 7.91
N PHE A 23 5.19 -9.11 8.63
CA PHE A 23 4.56 -9.92 9.67
C PHE A 23 3.81 -11.14 9.12
N ASP A 24 3.20 -11.07 7.93
CA ASP A 24 2.61 -12.26 7.29
C ASP A 24 3.66 -13.31 6.97
N TYR A 25 4.82 -12.89 6.44
CA TYR A 25 5.96 -13.80 6.24
C TYR A 25 6.47 -14.37 7.56
N LEU A 26 6.61 -13.54 8.59
CA LEU A 26 7.05 -14.00 9.90
C LEU A 26 6.04 -14.98 10.52
N PHE A 27 4.74 -14.72 10.39
CA PHE A 27 3.68 -15.63 10.80
C PHE A 27 3.75 -16.95 10.04
N TYR A 28 4.02 -16.92 8.73
CA TYR A 28 4.16 -18.13 7.93
C TYR A 28 5.22 -19.09 8.49
N PHE A 29 6.35 -18.60 8.99
CA PHE A 29 7.40 -19.43 9.59
C PHE A 29 7.15 -19.76 11.06
N THR A 30 6.72 -18.79 11.85
CA THR A 30 6.61 -18.92 13.32
C THR A 30 5.31 -19.56 13.79
N LYS A 31 4.24 -19.47 12.97
CA LYS A 31 2.87 -19.88 13.28
C LYS A 31 2.27 -19.25 14.54
N ARG A 32 2.88 -18.18 15.07
CA ARG A 32 2.39 -17.52 16.29
C ARG A 32 1.22 -16.58 15.98
N GLN A 33 0.12 -16.76 16.69
CA GLN A 33 -1.12 -16.02 16.41
C GLN A 33 -1.03 -14.52 16.72
N ASP A 34 -0.20 -14.13 17.69
CA ASP A 34 0.06 -12.71 18.00
C ASP A 34 0.69 -11.96 16.81
N ILE A 35 1.57 -12.62 16.05
CA ILE A 35 2.17 -12.07 14.83
C ILE A 35 1.12 -11.97 13.72
N SER A 36 0.20 -12.94 13.61
CA SER A 36 -0.94 -12.86 12.68
C SER A 36 -1.84 -11.67 13.00
N SER A 37 -2.15 -11.46 14.29
CA SER A 37 -2.91 -10.30 14.76
C SER A 37 -2.18 -8.99 14.50
N ALA A 38 -0.87 -8.94 14.74
CA ALA A 38 -0.05 -7.77 14.42
C ALA A 38 -0.13 -7.43 12.93
N SER A 39 0.10 -8.41 12.05
CA SER A 39 -0.06 -8.23 10.60
C SER A 39 -1.44 -7.68 10.24
N TRP A 40 -2.51 -8.24 10.80
CA TRP A 40 -3.88 -7.82 10.49
C TRP A 40 -4.13 -6.35 10.87
N TRP A 41 -3.80 -5.96 12.11
CA TRP A 41 -4.00 -4.58 12.58
C TRP A 41 -3.12 -3.59 11.84
N THR A 42 -1.87 -3.97 11.52
CA THR A 42 -0.98 -3.12 10.73
C THR A 42 -1.50 -2.95 9.30
N MET A 43 -2.04 -4.00 8.65
CA MET A 43 -2.67 -3.87 7.32
C MET A 43 -3.87 -2.93 7.38
N PHE A 44 -4.75 -3.15 8.36
CA PHE A 44 -5.95 -2.35 8.54
C PHE A 44 -5.61 -0.86 8.72
N ALA A 45 -4.69 -0.54 9.62
CA ALA A 45 -4.21 0.83 9.82
C ALA A 45 -3.55 1.40 8.54
N GLY A 46 -2.77 0.57 7.84
CA GLY A 46 -2.18 0.91 6.55
C GLY A 46 -3.23 1.33 5.52
N LEU A 47 -4.25 0.49 5.31
CA LEU A 47 -5.35 0.78 4.37
C LEU A 47 -6.16 2.02 4.75
N ILE A 48 -6.43 2.24 6.05
CA ILE A 48 -7.09 3.46 6.52
C ILE A 48 -6.22 4.69 6.23
N SER A 49 -4.91 4.62 6.51
CA SER A 49 -3.99 5.72 6.23
C SER A 49 -3.82 5.97 4.72
N SER A 50 -3.97 4.95 3.88
CA SER A 50 -3.99 5.11 2.42
C SER A 50 -5.13 6.00 1.95
N LEU A 51 -6.29 5.99 2.61
CA LEU A 51 -7.39 6.89 2.27
C LEU A 51 -6.99 8.36 2.47
N ALA A 52 -6.29 8.66 3.56
CA ALA A 52 -5.77 10.00 3.83
C ALA A 52 -4.67 10.40 2.82
N ALA A 53 -3.79 9.47 2.46
CA ALA A 53 -2.75 9.71 1.45
C ALA A 53 -3.34 9.96 0.06
N ILE A 54 -4.34 9.19 -0.36
CA ILE A 54 -5.03 9.38 -1.65
C ILE A 54 -5.79 10.71 -1.66
N ALA A 55 -6.56 11.01 -0.61
CA ALA A 55 -7.31 12.26 -0.53
C ALA A 55 -6.40 13.48 -0.58
N SER A 56 -5.33 13.49 0.23
CA SER A 56 -4.35 14.59 0.23
C SER A 56 -3.61 14.71 -1.10
N GLY A 57 -3.28 13.59 -1.77
CA GLY A 57 -2.60 13.59 -3.07
C GLY A 57 -3.48 14.15 -4.19
N ILE A 58 -4.78 13.83 -4.19
CA ILE A 58 -5.75 14.40 -5.15
C ILE A 58 -5.88 15.92 -4.93
N ILE A 59 -5.92 16.36 -3.67
CA ILE A 59 -5.98 17.79 -3.35
C ILE A 59 -4.72 18.49 -3.86
N ASP A 60 -3.54 17.94 -3.60
CA ASP A 60 -2.26 18.49 -4.04
C ASP A 60 -2.18 18.59 -5.57
N ASP A 61 -2.56 17.52 -6.27
CA ASP A 61 -2.59 17.46 -7.74
C ASP A 61 -3.55 18.49 -8.36
N SER A 62 -4.75 18.64 -7.77
CA SER A 62 -5.75 19.60 -8.24
C SER A 62 -5.32 21.07 -8.09
N LEU A 63 -4.42 21.37 -7.14
CA LEU A 63 -3.95 22.71 -6.84
C LEU A 63 -2.69 23.07 -7.65
N ILE A 64 -1.81 22.10 -7.88
CA ILE A 64 -0.52 22.31 -8.56
C ILE A 64 -0.64 22.00 -10.08
N GLY A 65 -1.75 21.42 -10.53
CA GLY A 65 -2.05 21.22 -11.95
C GLY A 65 -1.20 20.13 -12.60
N HIS A 66 -0.85 19.09 -11.84
CA HIS A 66 -0.06 17.95 -12.30
C HIS A 66 -0.90 16.85 -12.96
N LEU A 67 -2.03 17.21 -13.58
CA LEU A 67 -2.87 16.37 -14.45
C LEU A 67 -2.13 15.96 -15.75
N GLY A 68 -0.88 15.53 -15.61
CA GLY A 68 -0.22 14.67 -16.56
C GLY A 68 -1.03 13.40 -16.68
N SER A 69 -1.52 13.17 -17.90
CA SER A 69 -2.02 11.90 -18.41
C SER A 69 -1.73 10.70 -17.49
N VAL A 70 -2.79 9.99 -17.08
CA VAL A 70 -2.67 8.69 -16.37
C VAL A 70 -1.86 7.68 -17.19
N TRP A 71 -1.73 7.91 -18.51
CA TRP A 71 -0.99 7.07 -19.41
C TRP A 71 0.39 7.65 -19.77
N PRO A 72 1.49 6.88 -19.66
CA PRO A 72 1.55 5.47 -19.25
C PRO A 72 1.44 5.24 -17.73
N ILE A 73 0.65 4.23 -17.32
CA ILE A 73 0.29 4.01 -15.90
C ILE A 73 1.49 3.69 -15.04
N TRP A 74 2.47 2.99 -15.61
CA TRP A 74 3.70 2.59 -14.94
C TRP A 74 4.68 3.75 -14.72
N TYR A 75 4.39 4.95 -15.22
CA TYR A 75 5.15 6.16 -14.89
C TYR A 75 4.36 7.14 -14.01
N ASN A 76 3.12 6.83 -13.67
CA ASN A 76 2.29 7.66 -12.83
C ASN A 76 2.33 7.16 -11.38
N HIS A 77 2.94 7.95 -10.49
CA HIS A 77 3.02 7.65 -9.06
C HIS A 77 1.64 7.31 -8.46
N GLY A 78 0.66 8.20 -8.63
CA GLY A 78 -0.67 8.07 -8.05
C GLY A 78 -1.38 6.81 -8.51
N ALA A 79 -1.28 6.49 -9.81
CA ALA A 79 -1.87 5.27 -10.35
C ALA A 79 -1.22 4.01 -9.77
N MET A 80 0.11 3.97 -9.68
CA MET A 80 0.83 2.85 -9.08
C MET A 80 0.47 2.67 -7.59
N GLN A 81 0.31 3.77 -6.84
CA GLN A 81 -0.13 3.73 -5.45
C GLN A 81 -1.56 3.20 -5.31
N ILE A 82 -2.50 3.68 -6.12
CA ILE A 82 -3.90 3.24 -6.09
C ILE A 82 -4.01 1.74 -6.46
N ILE A 83 -3.26 1.28 -7.46
CA ILE A 83 -3.20 -0.15 -7.83
C ILE A 83 -2.70 -0.98 -6.66
N ALA A 84 -1.62 -0.55 -5.99
CA ALA A 84 -1.09 -1.25 -4.82
C ALA A 84 -2.14 -1.33 -3.71
N VAL A 85 -2.78 -0.21 -3.37
CA VAL A 85 -3.80 -0.14 -2.30
C VAL A 85 -5.01 -1.02 -2.62
N ILE A 86 -5.51 -1.02 -3.85
CA ILE A 86 -6.61 -1.91 -4.27
C ILE A 86 -6.19 -3.38 -4.14
N GLY A 87 -4.98 -3.73 -4.60
CA GLY A 87 -4.45 -5.08 -4.47
C GLY A 87 -4.35 -5.52 -3.00
N PHE A 88 -3.83 -4.67 -2.13
CA PHE A 88 -3.76 -4.96 -0.69
C PHE A 88 -5.13 -5.02 -0.03
N ALA A 89 -6.09 -4.18 -0.42
CA ALA A 89 -7.47 -4.25 0.06
C ALA A 89 -8.13 -5.58 -0.33
N LEU A 90 -7.90 -6.07 -1.55
CA LEU A 90 -8.37 -7.38 -1.99
C LEU A 90 -7.72 -8.52 -1.19
N LEU A 91 -6.40 -8.51 -1.02
CA LEU A 91 -5.72 -9.49 -0.18
C LEU A 91 -6.23 -9.44 1.27
N PHE A 92 -6.41 -8.25 1.83
CA PHE A 92 -6.93 -8.07 3.18
C PHE A 92 -8.37 -8.59 3.32
N TYR A 93 -9.22 -8.39 2.30
CA TYR A 93 -10.55 -9.00 2.23
C TYR A 93 -10.46 -10.52 2.26
N PHE A 94 -9.59 -11.15 1.45
CA PHE A 94 -9.43 -12.60 1.48
C PHE A 94 -8.96 -13.11 2.84
N LYS A 95 -7.97 -12.44 3.44
CA LYS A 95 -7.45 -12.79 4.78
C LYS A 95 -8.53 -12.68 5.86
N THR A 96 -9.41 -11.69 5.78
CA THR A 96 -10.39 -11.36 6.83
C THR A 96 -11.72 -12.10 6.66
N SER A 97 -12.21 -12.19 5.43
CA SER A 97 -13.58 -12.66 5.14
C SER A 97 -13.61 -13.99 4.41
N GLN A 98 -12.48 -14.49 3.92
CA GLN A 98 -12.38 -15.74 3.16
C GLN A 98 -11.25 -16.63 3.73
N GLU A 99 -11.29 -16.86 5.05
CA GLU A 99 -10.21 -17.53 5.80
C GLU A 99 -9.82 -18.89 5.21
N GLU A 100 -10.79 -19.71 4.79
CA GLU A 100 -10.54 -21.01 4.16
C GLU A 100 -9.76 -20.89 2.84
N LEU A 101 -10.10 -19.90 2.00
CA LEU A 101 -9.38 -19.63 0.75
C LEU A 101 -7.98 -19.07 1.04
N TYR A 102 -7.86 -18.15 1.98
CA TYR A 102 -6.57 -17.60 2.42
C TYR A 102 -5.64 -18.72 2.89
N LYS A 103 -6.10 -19.60 3.79
CA LYS A 103 -5.32 -20.74 4.28
C LYS A 103 -4.93 -21.67 3.14
N LYS A 104 -5.88 -22.07 2.30
CA LYS A 104 -5.66 -22.97 1.16
C LYS A 104 -4.61 -22.43 0.17
N TYR A 105 -4.61 -21.12 -0.08
CA TYR A 105 -3.74 -20.48 -1.07
C TYR A 105 -2.70 -19.54 -0.43
N THR A 106 -2.24 -19.84 0.79
CA THR A 106 -1.33 -18.96 1.55
C THR A 106 -0.06 -18.60 0.78
N ILE A 107 0.52 -19.52 0.01
CA ILE A 107 1.74 -19.24 -0.78
C ILE A 107 1.44 -18.21 -1.88
N PHE A 108 0.31 -18.36 -2.59
CA PHE A 108 -0.10 -17.39 -3.62
C PHE A 108 -0.45 -16.03 -3.02
N TYR A 109 -1.06 -16.02 -1.82
CA TYR A 109 -1.28 -14.80 -1.05
C TYR A 109 0.04 -14.08 -0.77
N LEU A 110 1.04 -14.77 -0.22
CA LEU A 110 2.34 -14.18 0.12
C LEU A 110 3.09 -13.68 -1.11
N LEU A 111 3.12 -14.46 -2.20
CA LEU A 111 3.74 -14.04 -3.46
C LEU A 111 3.07 -12.78 -4.03
N SER A 112 1.73 -12.74 -4.04
CA SER A 112 0.96 -11.57 -4.47
C SER A 112 1.28 -10.36 -3.59
N ALA A 113 1.34 -10.55 -2.28
CA ALA A 113 1.67 -9.49 -1.32
C ALA A 113 3.08 -8.93 -1.56
N ALA A 114 4.08 -9.78 -1.81
CA ALA A 114 5.44 -9.34 -2.13
C ALA A 114 5.50 -8.54 -3.44
N ILE A 115 4.81 -8.99 -4.49
CA ILE A 115 4.70 -8.24 -5.75
C ILE A 115 4.06 -6.87 -5.51
N LEU A 116 3.00 -6.80 -4.71
CA LEU A 116 2.35 -5.54 -4.38
C LEU A 116 3.25 -4.62 -3.53
N VAL A 117 4.12 -5.15 -2.67
CA VAL A 117 5.14 -4.35 -1.96
C VAL A 117 6.14 -3.74 -2.95
N VAL A 118 6.57 -4.49 -3.97
CA VAL A 118 7.44 -3.96 -5.01
C VAL A 118 6.74 -2.84 -5.79
N ILE A 119 5.47 -3.03 -6.15
CA ILE A 119 4.66 -2.00 -6.82
C ILE A 119 4.50 -0.75 -5.93
N LEU A 120 4.24 -0.94 -4.63
CA LEU A 120 4.10 0.13 -3.64
C LEU A 120 5.39 0.98 -3.55
N PHE A 121 6.55 0.32 -3.44
CA PHE A 121 7.84 1.00 -3.36
C PHE A 121 8.27 1.63 -4.68
N TYR A 122 7.97 0.99 -5.82
CA TYR A 122 8.19 1.60 -7.13
C TYR A 122 7.32 2.85 -7.32
N GLY A 123 6.05 2.77 -6.94
CA GLY A 123 5.19 3.95 -6.83
C GLY A 123 5.86 5.02 -5.97
N ALA A 124 6.30 4.69 -4.77
CA ALA A 124 6.95 5.66 -3.86
C ALA A 124 8.19 6.31 -4.47
N HIS A 125 9.00 5.55 -5.22
CA HIS A 125 10.14 6.06 -5.98
C HIS A 125 9.72 7.11 -7.02
N LEU A 126 8.67 6.84 -7.81
CA LEU A 126 8.13 7.84 -8.75
C LEU A 126 7.65 9.11 -8.05
N GLY A 127 7.09 8.99 -6.84
CA GLY A 127 6.66 10.15 -6.04
C GLY A 127 7.85 10.98 -5.53
N ALA A 128 8.95 10.32 -5.18
CA ALA A 128 10.19 11.00 -4.81
C ALA A 128 10.82 11.74 -6.00
N GLN A 129 10.79 11.16 -7.21
CA GLN A 129 11.22 11.84 -8.44
C GLN A 129 10.33 13.04 -8.75
N LEU A 130 9.00 12.88 -8.68
CA LEU A 130 8.03 13.95 -8.94
C LEU A 130 8.24 15.14 -8.00
N SER A 131 8.62 14.88 -6.75
CA SER A 131 8.90 15.92 -5.75
C SER A 131 10.35 16.44 -5.78
N GLY A 132 11.16 16.04 -6.76
CA GLY A 132 12.54 16.51 -6.94
C GLY A 132 13.49 16.09 -5.81
N ARG A 133 13.21 14.98 -5.13
CA ARG A 133 13.99 14.49 -3.98
C ARG A 133 15.10 13.52 -4.36
N ILE A 134 15.06 12.98 -5.57
CA ILE A 134 16.03 12.06 -6.19
C ILE A 134 16.09 12.28 -7.70
#